data_AF-A0A8T4CB45-F1
#
_entry.id   AF-A0A8T4CB45-F1
#
_cell.length_a   1.000
_cell.length_b   1.000
_cell.length_c   1.000
_cell.angle_alpha   90.00
_cell.angle_beta   90.00
_cell.angle_gamma   90.00
#
_symmetry.space_group_name_H-M   'P 1'
#
loop_
_entity.id
_entity.type
_entity.pdbx_description
1 polymer ?
#
loop_
_entity_poly.entity_id
_entity_poly.type
_entity_poly.pdbx_seq_one_letter_code
_entity_poly.pdbx_strand_id
1 'polypeptide(L)' 'MAEDELTDCDRKLFEYIRAGDFQTTPWSTPEAARATGLEERQVYESLSNLAKHLKGRIYIYYKDGGLRIQAE' A
#
# COMPACT_ATOMS: atom_id res chain seq x y z
N MET A 1 8.19 -9.74 -17.72
CA MET A 1 6.91 -10.05 -17.05
C MET A 1 6.90 -9.51 -15.61
N ALA A 2 7.40 -8.29 -15.36
CA ALA A 2 7.49 -7.77 -13.99
C ALA A 2 7.37 -6.24 -13.87
N GLU A 3 6.99 -5.53 -14.93
CA GLU A 3 6.84 -4.06 -14.93
C GLU A 3 5.54 -3.61 -15.61
N ASP A 4 4.87 -4.49 -16.35
CA ASP A 4 3.66 -4.21 -17.13
C ASP A 4 2.35 -4.53 -16.36
N GLU A 5 2.43 -5.16 -15.19
CA GLU A 5 1.27 -5.55 -14.37
C GLU A 5 1.04 -4.62 -13.15
N LEU A 6 1.77 -3.51 -13.06
CA LEU A 6 1.40 -2.43 -12.13
C LEU A 6 0.09 -1.83 -12.65
N THR A 7 -1.00 -2.30 -12.08
CA THR A 7 -2.35 -1.91 -12.44
C THR A 7 -2.53 -0.44 -12.03
N ASP A 8 -3.46 0.28 -12.64
CA ASP A 8 -3.83 1.64 -12.20
C ASP A 8 -4.15 1.69 -10.69
N CYS A 9 -4.61 0.57 -10.12
CA CYS A 9 -4.82 0.34 -8.70
C CYS A 9 -3.54 0.47 -7.87
N ASP A 10 -2.44 -0.14 -8.33
CA ASP A 10 -1.13 -0.11 -7.66
C ASP A 10 -0.59 1.32 -7.59
N ARG A 11 -0.70 2.08 -8.68
CA ARG A 11 -0.27 3.49 -8.71
C ARG A 11 -1.07 4.35 -7.76
N LYS A 12 -2.39 4.18 -7.72
CA LYS A 12 -3.27 4.88 -6.77
C LYS A 12 -2.94 4.53 -5.32
N LEU A 13 -2.71 3.25 -5.05
CA LEU A 13 -2.35 2.80 -3.71
C LEU A 13 -0.97 3.31 -3.30
N PHE A 14 0.00 3.32 -4.21
CA PHE A 14 1.33 3.86 -3.96
C PHE A 14 1.30 5.36 -3.67
N GLU A 15 0.59 6.16 -4.48
CA GLU A 15 0.43 7.59 -4.22
C GLU A 15 -0.32 7.85 -2.91
N TYR A 16 -1.30 7.03 -2.56
CA TYR A 16 -1.97 7.11 -1.25
C TYR A 16 -1.02 6.80 -0.10
N ILE A 17 -0.22 5.73 -0.18
CA ILE A 17 0.79 5.38 0.84
C ILE A 17 1.83 6.49 0.97
N ARG A 18 2.23 7.12 -0.15
CA ARG A 18 3.23 8.17 -0.20
C ARG A 18 2.72 9.53 0.29
N ALA A 19 1.46 9.85 -0.01
CA ALA A 19 0.80 11.07 0.45
C ALA A 19 0.29 10.96 1.89
N GLY A 20 0.00 9.74 2.35
CA GLY A 20 -0.47 9.47 3.70
C GLY A 20 0.67 9.28 4.70
N ASP A 21 0.56 9.94 5.85
CA ASP A 21 1.55 9.84 6.91
C ASP A 21 1.31 8.60 7.79
N PHE A 22 1.59 7.41 7.25
CA PHE A 22 1.48 6.12 7.94
C PHE A 22 2.63 5.85 8.93
N GLN A 23 3.54 6.80 9.05
CA GLN A 23 4.54 6.82 10.11
C GLN A 23 3.85 7.01 11.47
N THR A 24 2.75 7.77 11.48
CA THR A 24 1.98 8.13 12.66
C THR A 24 0.66 7.35 12.77
N THR A 25 0.02 7.07 11.64
CA THR A 25 -1.28 6.37 11.58
C THR A 25 -1.11 4.87 11.29
N PRO A 26 -1.74 3.97 12.05
CA PRO A 26 -1.72 2.54 11.76
C PRO A 26 -2.38 2.25 10.39
N TRP A 27 -1.75 1.37 9.62
CA TRP A 27 -2.28 0.90 8.35
C TRP A 27 -3.59 0.13 8.55
N SER A 28 -4.58 0.49 7.74
CA SER A 28 -5.87 -0.16 7.71
C SER A 28 -6.27 -0.38 6.25
N THR A 29 -6.26 -1.64 5.82
CA THR A 29 -6.70 -2.04 4.47
C THR A 29 -8.08 -1.48 4.11
N PRO A 30 -9.11 -1.51 4.99
CA PRO A 30 -10.40 -0.93 4.66
C PRO A 30 -10.37 0.60 4.53
N GLU A 31 -9.50 1.31 5.25
CA GLU A 31 -9.33 2.76 5.04
C GLU A 31 -8.64 3.06 3.73
N ALA A 32 -7.59 2.29 3.39
CA ALA A 32 -6.92 2.42 2.10
C ALA A 32 -7.89 2.17 0.95
N ALA A 33 -8.70 1.10 1.02
CA ALA A 33 -9.75 0.77 0.06
C ALA A 33 -10.74 1.93 -0.13
N ARG A 34 -11.21 2.52 0.97
CA ARG A 34 -12.11 3.69 0.94
C ARG A 34 -11.46 4.93 0.34
N ALA A 35 -10.20 5.20 0.67
CA ALA A 35 -9.49 6.38 0.20
C ALA A 35 -9.12 6.27 -1.29
N THR A 36 -8.74 5.09 -1.77
CA THR A 36 -8.43 4.84 -3.19
C THR A 36 -9.68 4.57 -4.03
N GLY A 37 -10.83 4.30 -3.39
CA GLY A 37 -12.05 3.85 -4.03
C GLY A 37 -11.94 2.45 -4.64
N LEU A 38 -11.09 1.60 -4.07
CA LEU A 38 -10.83 0.23 -4.50
C LEU A 38 -11.50 -0.77 -3.55
N GLU A 39 -11.71 -2.00 -3.99
CA GLU A 39 -12.11 -3.08 -3.09
C GLU A 39 -10.92 -3.55 -2.24
N GLU A 40 -11.18 -4.02 -1.01
CA GLU A 40 -10.15 -4.54 -0.11
C GLU A 40 -9.30 -5.63 -0.76
N ARG A 41 -9.92 -6.50 -1.56
CA ARG A 41 -9.22 -7.54 -2.32
C ARG A 41 -8.19 -6.93 -3.29
N GLN A 42 -8.57 -5.89 -4.02
CA GLN A 42 -7.68 -5.19 -4.95
C GLN A 42 -6.56 -4.49 -4.20
N VAL A 43 -6.82 -3.97 -3.00
CA VAL A 43 -5.78 -3.40 -2.13
C VAL A 43 -4.78 -4.47 -1.70
N TYR A 44 -5.22 -5.68 -1.32
CA TYR A 44 -4.30 -6.77 -0.96
C TYR A 44 -3.45 -7.24 -2.14
N GLU A 45 -4.05 -7.39 -3.32
CA GLU A 45 -3.34 -7.75 -4.54
C GLU A 45 -2.33 -6.65 -4.91
N SER A 46 -2.75 -5.39 -4.85
CA SER A 46 -1.88 -4.25 -5.15
C SER A 46 -0.75 -4.13 -4.12
N LEU A 47 -1.03 -4.29 -2.83
CA LEU A 47 -0.01 -4.25 -1.79
C LEU A 47 1.02 -5.38 -1.98
N SER A 48 0.57 -6.57 -2.37
CA SER A 48 1.45 -7.71 -2.65
C SER A 48 2.33 -7.45 -3.87
N ASN A 49 1.76 -6.89 -4.95
CA ASN A 49 2.52 -6.48 -6.12
C ASN A 49 3.51 -5.38 -5.77
N LEU A 50 3.06 -4.31 -5.12
CA LEU A 50 3.94 -3.24 -4.69
C LEU A 50 5.05 -3.76 -3.77
N ALA A 51 4.77 -4.62 -2.78
CA ALA A 51 5.79 -5.20 -1.92
C ALA A 51 6.77 -6.12 -2.68
N LYS A 52 6.33 -6.77 -3.77
CA LYS A 52 7.16 -7.67 -4.59
C LYS A 52 8.05 -6.90 -5.57
N HIS A 53 7.50 -5.88 -6.21
CA HIS A 53 8.15 -5.07 -7.26
C HIS A 53 8.93 -3.88 -6.68
N LEU A 54 8.42 -3.29 -5.59
CA LEU A 54 8.99 -2.14 -4.90
C LEU A 54 9.52 -2.53 -3.52
N LYS A 55 10.19 -3.69 -3.40
CA LYS A 55 10.84 -4.17 -2.16
C LYS A 55 11.78 -3.15 -1.50
N GLY A 56 12.28 -2.17 -2.25
CA GLY A 56 13.13 -1.10 -1.74
C GLY A 56 12.41 0.21 -1.42
N ARG A 57 11.13 0.35 -1.81
CA ARG A 57 10.35 1.57 -1.55
C ARG A 57 9.27 1.38 -0.51
N ILE A 58 8.77 0.15 -0.29
CA ILE A 58 7.72 -0.09 0.71
C ILE A 58 8.26 -0.85 1.92
N TYR A 59 8.08 -0.24 3.09
CA TYR A 59 8.44 -0.80 4.39
C TYR A 59 7.20 -1.08 5.21
N ILE A 60 6.92 -2.37 5.45
CA ILE A 60 5.82 -2.82 6.31
C ILE A 60 6.41 -3.26 7.64
N TYR A 61 6.01 -2.62 8.74
CA TYR A 61 6.46 -2.96 10.09
C TYR A 61 5.30 -2.91 11.08
N TYR A 62 5.30 -3.81 12.06
CA TYR A 62 4.30 -3.83 13.12
C TYR A 62 4.82 -3.05 14.34
N LYS A 63 4.08 -2.02 14.77
CA LYS A 63 4.46 -1.20 15.93
C LYS A 63 3.22 -0.67 16.65
N ASP A 64 3.23 -0.80 17.97
CA ASP A 64 2.18 -0.25 18.86
C ASP A 64 0.79 -0.88 18.64
N GLY A 65 0.75 -2.19 18.42
CA GLY A 65 -0.52 -2.91 18.21
C GLY A 65 -1.08 -2.82 16.78
N GLY A 66 -0.48 -2.00 15.90
CA GLY A 66 -0.91 -1.79 14.53
C GLY A 66 0.15 -2.12 13.49
N LEU A 67 -0.30 -2.53 12.30
CA LEU A 67 0.54 -2.60 11.11
C LEU A 67 0.87 -1.17 10.66
N ARG A 68 2.08 -0.89 10.19
CA ARG A 68 2.47 0.40 9.59
C ARG A 68 3.13 0.15 8.25
N ILE A 69 2.77 0.95 7.26
CA ILE A 69 3.26 0.80 5.89
C ILE A 69 3.81 2.15 5.46
N GLN A 70 5.10 2.24 5.17
CA GLN A 70 5.71 3.43 4.58
C GLN A 70 6.06 3.17 3.12
N ALA A 71 5.87 4.16 2.27
CA ALA A 71 6.44 4.21 0.93
C ALA A 71 7.42 5.38 0.84
N GLU A 72 8.65 5.13 0.40
CA GLU A 72 9.69 6.13 0.07
C GLU A 72 9.82 6.35 -1.44
#